data_AF-A0AAV5C1S8-F1
#
_entry.id   AF-A0AAV5C1S8-F1
#
_cell.length_a   1.000
_cell.length_b   1.000
_cell.length_c   1.000
_cell.angle_alpha   90.00
_cell.angle_beta   90.00
_cell.angle_gamma   90.00
#
_symmetry.space_group_name_H-M   'P 1'
#
loop_
_entity.id
_entity.type
_entity.pdbx_description
1 polymer ?
#
loop_
_entity_poly.entity_id
_entity_poly.type
_entity_poly.pdbx_seq_one_letter_code
_entity_poly.pdbx_strand_id
1 'polypeptide(L)'
;MAAILARAGATATAGGVLLWPTGRRPRNSVVVAAVTGPAVPQEGELERPAWSGETPLSRLVGALIAFKPLYSLMKLASREVIIRTAEKSNIPWREMTKKVLESDVYEVFERIRDPSLVYPDYYLNPFHAYDEGNLSWVAAAEAEPATMSIAKRAIPGAPSIEEANRIVRGSWLNAIEEHHLKYSRNCQINDILDIGCSVGVSTRYLAEKFPSAKAVVSA
;
A
#
# COMPACT_ATOMS: atom_id res chain seq x y z
N MET A 1 -11.42 63.80 19.57
CA MET A 1 -11.00 64.04 20.97
C MET A 1 -9.55 63.61 21.09
N ALA A 2 -8.71 64.55 21.54
CA ALA A 2 -7.32 64.48 22.04
C ALA A 2 -6.45 63.24 21.70
N ALA A 3 -5.34 63.36 20.96
CA ALA A 3 -4.05 63.96 21.37
C ALA A 3 -3.34 63.08 22.44
N ILE A 4 -2.03 62.83 22.51
CA ILE A 4 -0.82 63.38 21.89
C ILE A 4 0.35 62.62 22.58
N LEU A 5 1.47 62.34 21.86
CA LEU A 5 2.88 62.14 22.34
C LEU A 5 3.16 61.12 23.49
N ALA A 6 4.36 60.61 23.78
CA ALA A 6 5.76 60.65 23.32
C ALA A 6 6.40 59.37 23.91
N ARG A 7 7.21 58.62 23.17
CA ARG A 7 8.70 58.67 23.12
C ARG A 7 9.46 58.45 24.45
N ALA A 8 10.27 57.38 24.41
CA ALA A 8 11.68 57.26 24.83
C ALA A 8 12.07 56.76 26.25
N GLY A 9 13.13 55.93 26.25
CA GLY A 9 14.05 55.68 27.38
C GLY A 9 13.88 54.30 28.04
N ALA A 10 14.63 53.24 27.68
CA ALA A 10 16.04 52.95 27.95
C ALA A 10 16.31 52.21 29.29
N THR A 11 17.05 51.10 29.13
CA THR A 11 18.01 50.43 30.04
C THR A 11 17.55 49.54 31.21
N ALA A 12 17.86 48.26 31.03
CA ALA A 12 18.60 47.33 31.92
C ALA A 12 17.98 46.88 33.26
N THR A 13 17.80 45.57 33.44
CA THR A 13 18.74 44.72 34.23
C THR A 13 18.31 43.24 34.27
N ALA A 14 19.33 42.39 34.10
CA ALA A 14 19.58 41.06 34.64
C ALA A 14 18.45 40.10 35.09
N GLY A 15 18.60 38.84 34.65
CA GLY A 15 18.44 37.68 35.52
C GLY A 15 17.20 36.83 35.26
N GLY A 16 17.35 35.80 34.42
CA GLY A 16 16.33 34.78 34.27
C GLY A 16 16.72 33.73 33.24
N VAL A 17 17.47 32.73 33.68
CA VAL A 17 17.72 31.50 32.91
C VAL A 17 16.37 30.82 32.70
N LEU A 18 15.80 30.90 31.49
CA LEU A 18 14.68 30.07 31.07
C LEU A 18 15.22 28.89 30.27
N LEU A 19 15.27 27.74 30.94
CA LEU A 19 15.47 26.43 30.36
C LEU A 19 14.40 26.18 29.28
N TRP A 20 14.84 25.98 28.04
CA TRP A 20 14.00 25.52 26.94
C TRP A 20 13.61 24.05 27.21
N PRO A 21 12.32 23.69 27.32
CA PRO A 21 11.93 22.30 27.22
C PRO A 21 11.97 21.93 25.73
N THR A 22 12.87 21.03 25.36
CA THR A 22 12.87 20.35 24.07
C THR A 22 11.61 19.50 23.94
N GLY A 23 10.53 20.10 23.43
CA GLY A 23 9.31 19.39 23.06
C GLY A 23 9.53 18.59 21.79
N ARG A 24 9.79 17.28 21.93
CA ARG A 24 9.67 16.31 20.83
C ARG A 24 8.22 16.35 20.32
N ARG A 25 8.02 16.72 19.05
CA ARG A 25 6.76 16.50 18.34
C ARG A 25 6.48 14.99 18.31
N PRO A 26 5.25 14.52 18.57
CA PRO A 26 4.93 13.11 18.43
C PRO A 26 5.02 12.76 16.94
N ARG A 27 5.94 11.86 16.59
CA ARG A 27 5.91 11.19 15.29
C ARG A 27 4.65 10.33 15.28
N ASN A 28 3.72 10.62 14.37
CA ASN A 28 2.65 9.69 14.03
C ASN A 28 3.31 8.44 13.43
N SER A 29 3.61 7.45 14.28
CA SER A 29 3.98 6.12 13.83
C SER A 29 2.73 5.45 13.29
N VAL A 30 2.62 5.36 11.97
CA VAL A 30 1.65 4.49 11.33
C VAL A 30 2.13 3.05 11.56
N VAL A 31 1.54 2.39 12.56
CA VAL A 31 1.74 0.95 12.77
C VAL A 31 0.79 0.23 11.82
N VAL A 32 1.31 -0.26 10.69
CA VAL A 32 0.59 -1.26 9.89
C VAL A 32 0.70 -2.58 10.63
N ALA A 33 -0.25 -2.84 11.53
CA ALA A 33 -0.37 -4.11 12.22
C ALA A 33 -0.95 -5.15 11.25
N ALA A 34 -0.08 -5.92 10.61
CA ALA A 34 -0.44 -7.24 10.11
C ALA A 34 0.15 -8.28 11.07
N VAL A 35 -0.70 -9.24 11.46
CA VAL A 35 -0.45 -10.41 12.32
C VAL A 35 -0.50 -10.13 13.83
N THR A 36 -1.56 -10.65 14.43
CA THR A 36 -1.79 -10.71 15.88
C THR A 36 -0.79 -11.66 16.54
N GLY A 37 0.18 -11.10 17.26
CA GLY A 37 1.04 -11.83 18.20
C GLY A 37 2.31 -11.04 18.54
N PRO A 38 2.86 -11.14 19.77
CA PRO A 38 4.10 -10.47 20.14
C PRO A 38 5.29 -11.28 19.59
N ALA A 39 5.41 -11.40 18.28
CA ALA A 39 6.55 -12.04 17.66
C ALA A 39 7.60 -10.97 17.36
N VAL A 40 8.63 -10.89 18.20
CA VAL A 40 9.86 -10.16 17.87
C VAL A 40 10.47 -10.82 16.62
N PRO A 41 10.72 -10.08 15.53
CA PRO A 41 11.35 -10.65 14.34
C PRO A 41 12.70 -11.24 14.73
N GLN A 42 12.87 -12.57 14.58
CA GLN A 42 14.17 -13.22 14.67
C GLN A 42 14.82 -13.18 13.28
N GLU A 43 16.00 -12.55 13.20
CA GLU A 43 16.86 -12.63 12.03
C GLU A 43 17.75 -13.87 12.17
N GLY A 44 17.67 -14.82 11.22
CA GLY A 44 18.62 -15.95 11.12
C GLY A 44 18.04 -17.27 10.61
N GLU A 45 18.83 -17.94 9.75
CA GLU A 45 18.93 -19.37 9.32
C GLU A 45 17.71 -20.32 9.25
N LEU A 46 16.47 -19.85 9.42
CA LEU A 46 15.32 -20.74 9.29
C LEU A 46 14.99 -20.99 7.81
N GLU A 47 14.94 -22.25 7.38
CA GLU A 47 14.42 -22.64 6.04
C GLU A 47 12.99 -22.12 5.81
N ARG A 48 12.21 -21.90 6.88
CA ARG A 48 10.85 -21.34 6.84
C ARG A 48 10.57 -20.47 8.07
N PRO A 49 9.67 -19.47 7.97
CA PRO A 49 9.37 -18.58 9.10
C PRO A 49 8.87 -19.34 10.35
N ALA A 50 9.21 -18.87 11.56
CA ALA A 50 8.86 -19.51 12.84
C ALA A 50 7.34 -19.70 13.08
N TRP A 51 6.49 -18.95 12.37
CA TRP A 51 5.03 -19.08 12.42
C TRP A 51 4.47 -20.18 11.50
N SER A 52 5.30 -20.77 10.62
CA SER A 52 4.89 -21.79 9.64
C SER A 52 4.82 -23.22 10.18
N GLY A 53 4.85 -23.40 11.51
CA GLY A 53 4.89 -24.71 12.16
C GLY A 53 3.65 -25.61 11.93
N GLU A 54 3.85 -26.92 12.04
CA GLU A 54 2.80 -27.95 11.97
C GLU A 54 1.98 -28.05 13.27
N THR A 55 1.26 -26.99 13.62
CA THR A 55 0.28 -27.07 14.72
C THR A 55 -0.88 -28.00 14.36
N PRO A 56 -1.61 -28.59 15.32
CA PRO A 56 -2.83 -29.35 15.03
C PRO A 56 -3.85 -28.56 14.20
N LEU A 57 -3.94 -27.24 14.43
CA LEU A 57 -4.74 -26.32 13.63
C LEU A 57 -4.21 -26.21 12.18
N SER A 58 -2.90 -26.07 12.00
CA SER A 58 -2.24 -26.05 10.68
C SER A 58 -2.49 -27.35 9.90
N ARG A 59 -2.43 -28.51 10.58
CA ARG A 59 -2.75 -29.81 9.96
C ARG A 59 -4.22 -29.93 9.55
N LEU A 60 -5.15 -29.45 10.39
CA LEU A 60 -6.57 -29.41 10.05
C LEU A 60 -6.84 -28.50 8.84
N VAL A 61 -6.24 -27.31 8.82
CA VAL A 61 -6.31 -26.39 7.68
C VAL A 61 -5.72 -27.05 6.42
N GLY A 62 -4.58 -27.72 6.54
CA GLY A 62 -3.97 -28.47 5.45
C GLY A 62 -4.88 -29.59 4.91
N ALA A 63 -5.54 -30.34 5.78
CA ALA A 63 -6.49 -31.38 5.38
C ALA A 63 -7.74 -30.81 4.68
N LEU A 64 -8.25 -29.66 5.13
CA LEU A 64 -9.37 -28.97 4.49
C LEU A 64 -8.99 -28.42 3.11
N ILE A 65 -7.76 -27.90 2.95
CA ILE A 65 -7.21 -27.45 1.67
C ILE A 65 -7.01 -28.63 0.70
N ALA A 66 -6.56 -29.78 1.19
CA ALA A 66 -6.30 -30.96 0.38
C ALA A 66 -7.58 -31.52 -0.29
N PHE A 67 -8.75 -31.33 0.32
CA PHE A 67 -10.03 -31.70 -0.30
C PHE A 67 -10.50 -30.61 -1.28
N LYS A 68 -10.02 -30.71 -2.54
CA LYS A 68 -10.23 -29.72 -3.61
C LYS A 68 -11.67 -29.19 -3.74
N PRO A 69 -12.75 -29.99 -3.67
CA PRO A 69 -14.12 -29.47 -3.80
C PRO A 69 -14.49 -28.49 -2.67
N LEU A 70 -14.14 -28.81 -1.43
CA LEU A 70 -14.39 -27.94 -0.28
C LEU A 70 -13.50 -26.70 -0.33
N TYR A 71 -12.23 -26.87 -0.68
CA TYR A 71 -11.31 -25.76 -0.85
C TYR A 71 -11.80 -24.76 -1.90
N SER A 72 -12.27 -25.23 -3.06
CA SER A 72 -12.84 -24.37 -4.10
C SER A 72 -14.10 -23.65 -3.63
N LEU A 73 -15.00 -24.32 -2.92
CA LEU A 73 -16.19 -23.68 -2.34
C LEU A 73 -15.82 -22.61 -1.31
N MET A 74 -14.84 -22.91 -0.45
CA MET A 74 -14.33 -21.97 0.54
C MET A 74 -13.71 -20.74 -0.12
N LYS A 75 -12.90 -20.91 -1.18
CA LYS A 75 -12.34 -19.78 -1.95
C LYS A 75 -13.42 -18.85 -2.49
N LEU A 76 -14.47 -19.40 -3.11
CA LEU A 76 -15.59 -18.62 -3.63
C LEU A 76 -16.34 -17.86 -2.53
N ALA A 77 -16.66 -18.56 -1.43
CA ALA A 77 -17.34 -17.94 -0.29
C ALA A 77 -16.48 -16.85 0.36
N SER A 78 -15.18 -17.09 0.55
CA SER A 78 -14.25 -16.11 1.10
C SER A 78 -14.13 -14.88 0.21
N ARG A 79 -14.02 -15.05 -1.11
CA ARG A 79 -14.00 -13.92 -2.06
C ARG A 79 -15.28 -13.10 -1.96
N GLU A 80 -16.45 -13.73 -1.96
CA GLU A 80 -17.74 -13.05 -1.83
C GLU A 80 -17.85 -12.24 -0.53
N VAL A 81 -17.37 -12.78 0.59
CA VAL A 81 -17.33 -12.07 1.89
C VAL A 81 -16.41 -10.84 1.83
N ILE A 82 -15.24 -10.96 1.21
CA ILE A 82 -14.30 -9.84 1.05
C ILE A 82 -14.95 -8.73 0.23
N ILE A 83 -15.56 -9.07 -0.91
CA ILE A 83 -16.21 -8.10 -1.79
C ILE A 83 -17.36 -7.39 -1.07
N ARG A 84 -18.24 -8.14 -0.39
CA ARG A 84 -19.35 -7.54 0.39
C ARG A 84 -18.87 -6.64 1.51
N THR A 85 -17.80 -7.02 2.20
CA THR A 85 -17.19 -6.21 3.26
C THR A 85 -16.63 -4.90 2.71
N ALA A 86 -16.00 -4.96 1.54
CA ALA A 86 -15.49 -3.78 0.83
C ALA A 86 -16.63 -2.83 0.43
N GLU A 87 -17.71 -3.36 -0.16
CA GLU A 87 -18.88 -2.58 -0.56
C GLU A 87 -19.60 -1.94 0.63
N LYS A 88 -19.74 -2.67 1.76
CA LYS A 88 -20.22 -2.10 3.03
C LYS A 88 -19.33 -0.97 3.57
N SER A 89 -18.06 -0.98 3.18
CA SER A 89 -17.08 0.06 3.52
C SER A 89 -16.99 1.15 2.45
N ASN A 90 -17.98 1.26 1.57
CA ASN A 90 -18.07 2.25 0.50
C ASN A 90 -16.97 2.12 -0.59
N ILE A 91 -16.47 0.90 -0.81
CA ILE A 91 -15.60 0.57 -1.96
C ILE A 91 -16.48 -0.16 -2.99
N PRO A 92 -16.86 0.47 -4.11
CA PRO A 92 -17.79 -0.10 -5.09
C PRO A 92 -17.10 -1.17 -5.95
N TRP A 93 -16.67 -2.26 -5.31
CA TRP A 93 -15.77 -3.26 -5.88
C TRP A 93 -16.27 -3.81 -7.21
N ARG A 94 -17.53 -4.27 -7.26
CA ARG A 94 -18.10 -4.83 -8.50
C ARG A 94 -18.23 -3.79 -9.60
N GLU A 95 -18.57 -2.56 -9.26
CA GLU A 95 -18.67 -1.48 -10.25
C GLU A 95 -17.30 -1.14 -10.82
N MET A 96 -16.27 -1.02 -9.99
CA MET A 96 -14.89 -0.79 -10.42
C MET A 96 -14.38 -1.92 -11.31
N THR A 97 -14.63 -3.17 -10.89
CA THR A 97 -14.27 -4.36 -11.66
C THR A 97 -14.96 -4.36 -13.02
N LYS A 98 -16.27 -4.10 -13.04
CA LYS A 98 -17.08 -3.99 -14.27
C LYS A 98 -16.54 -2.90 -15.19
N LYS A 99 -16.22 -1.72 -14.67
CA LYS A 99 -15.66 -0.61 -15.46
C LYS A 99 -14.39 -0.99 -16.20
N VAL A 100 -13.50 -1.77 -15.59
CA VAL A 100 -12.27 -2.26 -16.25
C VAL A 100 -12.60 -3.34 -17.26
N LEU A 101 -13.43 -4.33 -16.89
CA LEU A 101 -13.76 -5.46 -17.76
C LEU A 101 -14.65 -5.08 -18.96
N GLU A 102 -15.27 -3.90 -18.95
CA GLU A 102 -16.10 -3.37 -20.03
C GLU A 102 -15.44 -2.17 -20.75
N SER A 103 -14.21 -1.82 -20.41
CA SER A 103 -13.49 -0.74 -21.10
C SER A 103 -12.83 -1.22 -22.40
N ASP A 104 -12.14 -0.29 -23.07
CA ASP A 104 -11.27 -0.52 -24.22
C ASP A 104 -9.96 -1.26 -23.86
N VAL A 105 -9.82 -1.79 -22.64
CA VAL A 105 -8.59 -2.45 -22.16
C VAL A 105 -8.17 -3.61 -23.07
N TYR A 106 -9.11 -4.34 -23.65
CA TYR A 106 -8.79 -5.42 -24.59
C TYR A 106 -8.22 -4.89 -25.90
N GLU A 107 -8.72 -3.75 -26.40
CA GLU A 107 -8.15 -3.11 -27.59
C GLU A 107 -6.75 -2.57 -27.31
N VAL A 108 -6.54 -1.99 -26.13
CA VAL A 108 -5.21 -1.57 -25.66
C VAL A 108 -4.27 -2.77 -25.60
N PHE A 109 -4.71 -3.87 -25.00
CA PHE A 109 -3.94 -5.12 -24.91
C PHE A 109 -3.53 -5.63 -26.29
N GLU A 110 -4.45 -5.69 -27.25
CA GLU A 110 -4.14 -6.13 -28.61
C GLU A 110 -3.08 -5.26 -29.30
N ARG A 111 -3.01 -3.96 -28.98
CA ARG A 111 -2.00 -3.04 -29.53
C ARG A 111 -0.63 -3.19 -28.89
N ILE A 112 -0.56 -3.54 -27.60
CA ILE A 112 0.69 -3.54 -26.83
C ILE A 112 1.26 -4.94 -26.60
N ARG A 113 0.45 -5.99 -26.78
CA ARG A 113 0.90 -7.37 -26.55
C ARG A 113 2.01 -7.73 -27.52
N ASP A 114 2.97 -8.49 -27.02
CA ASP A 114 3.98 -9.14 -27.83
C ASP A 114 3.67 -10.65 -27.88
N PRO A 115 3.21 -11.19 -29.02
CA PRO A 115 2.92 -12.61 -29.16
C PRO A 115 4.14 -13.52 -28.98
N SER A 116 5.36 -12.97 -29.06
CA SER A 116 6.60 -13.71 -28.82
C SER A 116 7.01 -13.75 -27.34
N LEU A 117 6.30 -13.01 -26.48
CA LEU A 117 6.58 -12.98 -25.05
C LEU A 117 6.17 -14.30 -24.39
N VAL A 118 7.15 -14.94 -23.73
CA VAL A 118 6.93 -16.13 -22.91
C VAL A 118 6.90 -15.71 -21.45
N TYR A 119 5.74 -15.81 -20.81
CA TYR A 119 5.60 -15.55 -19.38
C TYR A 119 6.24 -16.68 -18.57
N PRO A 120 6.97 -16.37 -17.48
CA PRO A 120 7.40 -17.39 -16.53
C PRO A 120 6.22 -18.18 -15.96
N ASP A 121 6.39 -19.48 -15.73
CA ASP A 121 5.35 -20.39 -15.21
C ASP A 121 4.68 -19.88 -13.93
N TYR A 122 5.41 -19.10 -13.12
CA TYR A 122 4.89 -18.46 -11.92
C TYR A 122 3.61 -17.63 -12.18
N TYR A 123 3.50 -16.97 -13.34
CA TYR A 123 2.34 -16.15 -13.66
C TYR A 123 1.07 -16.97 -13.90
N LEU A 124 1.20 -18.26 -14.21
CA LEU A 124 0.10 -19.19 -14.44
C LEU A 124 -0.33 -19.94 -13.17
N ASN A 125 0.42 -19.80 -12.08
CA ASN A 125 0.09 -20.48 -10.82
C ASN A 125 -1.07 -19.77 -10.10
N PRO A 126 -2.02 -20.52 -9.52
CA PRO A 126 -3.09 -19.95 -8.72
C PRO A 126 -2.54 -19.08 -7.58
N PHE A 127 -3.21 -17.96 -7.32
CA PHE A 127 -2.88 -17.08 -6.20
C PHE A 127 -4.14 -16.50 -5.57
N HIS A 128 -4.13 -16.33 -4.25
CA HIS A 128 -5.30 -15.90 -3.48
C HIS A 128 -6.58 -16.71 -3.82
N ALA A 129 -7.56 -16.06 -4.46
CA ALA A 129 -8.84 -16.63 -4.87
C ALA A 129 -8.96 -16.82 -6.40
N TYR A 130 -7.85 -16.70 -7.14
CA TYR A 130 -7.80 -16.75 -8.61
C TYR A 130 -7.09 -18.02 -9.06
N ASP A 131 -7.82 -18.84 -9.82
CA ASP A 131 -7.33 -20.14 -10.29
C ASP A 131 -6.46 -20.02 -11.55
N GLU A 132 -6.71 -18.99 -12.36
CA GLU A 132 -5.97 -18.73 -13.61
C GLU A 132 -4.64 -17.98 -13.39
N GLY A 133 -4.31 -17.68 -12.13
CA GLY A 133 -3.06 -17.02 -11.79
C GLY A 133 -3.03 -15.53 -12.12
N ASN A 134 -1.82 -14.96 -12.14
CA ASN A 134 -1.57 -13.52 -12.31
C ASN A 134 -1.98 -12.98 -13.69
N LEU A 135 -2.21 -13.85 -14.68
CA LEU A 135 -2.68 -13.45 -16.02
C LEU A 135 -4.22 -13.35 -16.13
N SER A 136 -4.95 -13.50 -15.02
CA SER A 136 -6.41 -13.39 -14.99
C SER A 136 -6.89 -11.94 -15.14
N TRP A 137 -7.73 -11.67 -16.15
CA TRP A 137 -8.40 -10.37 -16.33
C TRP A 137 -9.24 -9.95 -15.11
N VAL A 138 -9.92 -10.92 -14.48
CA VAL A 138 -10.70 -10.65 -13.27
C VAL A 138 -9.77 -10.26 -12.13
N ALA A 139 -8.65 -10.96 -11.94
CA ALA A 139 -7.69 -10.60 -10.91
C ALA A 139 -7.09 -9.20 -11.14
N ALA A 140 -6.79 -8.84 -12.40
CA ALA A 140 -6.32 -7.51 -12.76
C ALA A 140 -7.37 -6.43 -12.46
N ALA A 141 -8.63 -6.64 -12.86
CA ALA A 141 -9.72 -5.70 -12.63
C ALA A 141 -10.08 -5.52 -11.15
N GLU A 142 -9.86 -6.55 -10.32
CA GLU A 142 -10.12 -6.51 -8.88
C GLU A 142 -8.96 -5.97 -8.04
N ALA A 143 -7.77 -5.80 -8.62
CA ALA A 143 -6.57 -5.42 -7.87
C ALA A 143 -6.69 -4.05 -7.18
N GLU A 144 -7.33 -3.07 -7.83
CA GLU A 144 -7.52 -1.73 -7.25
C GLU A 144 -8.50 -1.73 -6.06
N PRO A 145 -9.75 -2.24 -6.18
CA PRO A 145 -10.64 -2.31 -5.02
C PRO A 145 -10.13 -3.25 -3.91
N ALA A 146 -9.36 -4.30 -4.26
CA ALA A 146 -8.65 -5.12 -3.28
C ALA A 146 -7.66 -4.30 -2.46
N THR A 147 -6.84 -3.49 -3.14
CA THR A 147 -5.85 -2.64 -2.48
C THR A 147 -6.49 -1.58 -1.60
N MET A 148 -7.59 -0.96 -2.05
CA MET A 148 -8.36 -0.01 -1.23
C MET A 148 -8.90 -0.66 0.05
N SER A 149 -9.32 -1.93 -0.04
CA SER A 149 -9.81 -2.69 1.11
C SER A 149 -8.70 -2.98 2.12
N ILE A 150 -7.48 -3.26 1.65
CA ILE A 150 -6.30 -3.39 2.53
C ILE A 150 -5.99 -2.06 3.20
N ALA A 151 -6.01 -0.95 2.46
CA ALA A 151 -5.73 0.38 3.01
C ALA A 151 -6.72 0.75 4.12
N LYS A 152 -8.02 0.53 3.92
CA LYS A 152 -9.04 0.78 4.95
C LYS A 152 -8.85 -0.11 6.19
N ARG A 153 -8.45 -1.37 6.00
CA ARG A 153 -8.14 -2.26 7.11
C ARG A 153 -6.91 -1.82 7.90
N ALA A 154 -5.88 -1.34 7.21
CA ALA A 154 -4.67 -0.84 7.84
C ALA A 154 -4.92 0.46 8.62
N ILE A 155 -5.80 1.34 8.11
CA ILE A 155 -6.13 2.63 8.73
C ILE A 155 -7.65 2.69 9.05
N PRO A 156 -8.12 1.93 10.05
CA PRO A 156 -9.55 1.81 10.34
C PRO A 156 -10.19 3.16 10.69
N GLY A 157 -9.46 4.02 11.40
CA GLY A 157 -9.90 5.36 11.82
C GLY A 157 -9.86 6.43 10.73
N ALA A 158 -9.44 6.11 9.50
CA ALA A 158 -9.49 7.09 8.42
C ALA A 158 -10.94 7.48 8.09
N PRO A 159 -11.24 8.80 7.95
CA PRO A 159 -12.58 9.31 7.67
C PRO A 159 -13.13 8.85 6.31
N SER A 160 -12.25 8.54 5.35
CA SER A 160 -12.64 8.01 4.04
C SER A 160 -11.65 6.98 3.53
N ILE A 161 -12.00 6.29 2.43
CA ILE A 161 -11.11 5.31 1.78
C ILE A 161 -9.95 6.01 1.08
N GLU A 162 -10.21 7.19 0.50
CA GLU A 162 -9.21 8.04 -0.15
C GLU A 162 -8.16 8.46 0.88
N GLU A 163 -8.60 8.86 2.07
CA GLU A 163 -7.69 9.23 3.16
C GLU A 163 -6.88 8.03 3.67
N ALA A 164 -7.51 6.86 3.80
CA ALA A 164 -6.80 5.62 4.15
C ALA A 164 -5.70 5.29 3.11
N ASN A 165 -6.04 5.34 1.82
CA ASN A 165 -5.08 5.12 0.73
C ASN A 165 -3.97 6.17 0.74
N ARG A 166 -4.31 7.45 0.93
CA ARG A 166 -3.35 8.55 0.98
C ARG A 166 -2.36 8.37 2.13
N ILE A 167 -2.82 7.93 3.30
CA ILE A 167 -1.94 7.67 4.45
C ILE A 167 -1.00 6.49 4.14
N VAL A 168 -1.54 5.34 3.73
CA VAL A 168 -0.73 4.14 3.46
C VAL A 168 0.29 4.41 2.36
N ARG A 169 -0.13 5.04 1.26
CA ARG A 169 0.75 5.30 0.12
C ARG A 169 1.72 6.45 0.38
N GLY A 170 1.24 7.52 0.99
CA GLY A 170 2.08 8.65 1.38
C GLY A 170 3.19 8.26 2.35
N SER A 171 2.95 7.27 3.24
CA SER A 171 3.96 6.82 4.19
C SER A 171 5.25 6.33 3.50
N TRP A 172 5.14 5.44 2.52
CA TRP A 172 6.33 4.91 1.84
C TRP A 172 6.90 5.90 0.81
N LEU A 173 6.05 6.68 0.14
CA LEU A 173 6.51 7.74 -0.79
C LEU A 173 7.34 8.80 -0.06
N ASN A 174 6.89 9.22 1.13
CA ASN A 174 7.64 10.15 1.97
C ASN A 174 8.94 9.53 2.46
N ALA A 175 8.95 8.23 2.81
CA ALA A 175 10.19 7.54 3.19
C ALA A 175 11.21 7.52 2.04
N ILE A 176 10.77 7.31 0.79
CA ILE A 176 11.64 7.39 -0.40
C ILE A 176 12.17 8.81 -0.58
N GLU A 177 11.32 9.82 -0.48
CA GLU A 177 11.72 11.23 -0.61
C GLU A 177 12.72 11.64 0.48
N GLU A 178 12.45 11.29 1.74
CA GLU A 178 13.36 11.56 2.87
C GLU A 178 14.70 10.85 2.68
N HIS A 179 14.70 9.60 2.25
CA HIS A 179 15.92 8.86 1.95
C HIS A 179 16.73 9.53 0.84
N HIS A 180 16.06 9.92 -0.25
CA HIS A 180 16.68 10.60 -1.37
C HIS A 180 17.28 11.96 -0.98
N LEU A 181 16.55 12.78 -0.22
CA LEU A 181 17.05 14.06 0.29
C LEU A 181 18.28 13.89 1.17
N LYS A 182 18.30 12.83 2.00
CA LYS A 182 19.40 12.57 2.93
C LYS A 182 20.68 12.10 2.24
N TYR A 183 20.56 11.21 1.25
CA TYR A 183 21.74 10.52 0.70
C TYR A 183 22.13 10.97 -0.71
N SER A 184 21.21 11.54 -1.49
CA SER A 184 21.45 11.91 -2.89
C SER A 184 21.78 13.38 -3.09
N ARG A 185 22.06 14.15 -2.03
CA ARG A 185 22.49 15.57 -2.08
C ARG A 185 21.61 16.46 -2.98
N ASN A 186 20.29 16.25 -2.97
CA ASN A 186 19.33 16.95 -3.82
C ASN A 186 19.53 16.76 -5.34
N CYS A 187 20.20 15.69 -5.79
CA CYS A 187 20.18 15.31 -7.20
C CYS A 187 18.73 15.09 -7.66
N GLN A 188 18.39 15.52 -8.88
CA GLN A 188 17.05 15.29 -9.41
C GLN A 188 16.82 13.79 -9.69
N ILE A 189 15.64 13.28 -9.34
CA ILE A 189 15.19 11.96 -9.75
C ILE A 189 14.74 12.08 -11.21
N ASN A 190 15.49 11.46 -12.12
CA ASN A 190 15.19 11.47 -13.56
C ASN A 190 14.43 10.22 -13.99
N ASP A 191 14.74 9.06 -13.42
CA ASP A 191 14.19 7.78 -13.86
C ASP A 191 13.78 6.96 -12.64
N ILE A 192 12.62 6.31 -12.74
CA ILE A 192 12.05 5.47 -11.68
C ILE A 192 11.66 4.13 -12.28
N LEU A 193 12.09 3.05 -11.63
CA LEU A 193 11.70 1.67 -11.94
C LEU A 193 10.93 1.10 -10.75
N ASP A 194 9.66 0.78 -10.95
CA ASP A 194 8.77 0.15 -9.97
C ASP A 194 8.78 -1.37 -10.20
N ILE A 195 9.59 -2.08 -9.41
CA ILE A 195 9.72 -3.55 -9.49
C ILE A 195 8.64 -4.20 -8.64
N GLY A 196 7.89 -5.14 -9.23
CA GLY A 196 6.74 -5.76 -8.57
C GLY A 196 5.52 -4.84 -8.60
N CYS A 197 5.36 -4.06 -9.67
CA CYS A 197 4.35 -3.02 -9.80
C CYS A 197 2.89 -3.53 -9.83
N SER A 198 2.68 -4.83 -10.04
CA SER A 198 1.36 -5.44 -10.27
C SER A 198 0.62 -4.67 -11.40
N VAL A 199 -0.62 -4.24 -11.20
CA VAL A 199 -1.39 -3.44 -12.16
C VAL A 199 -0.98 -1.95 -12.22
N GLY A 200 0.18 -1.59 -11.66
CA GLY A 200 0.77 -0.26 -11.80
C GLY A 200 0.12 0.82 -10.92
N VAL A 201 -0.66 0.46 -9.89
CA VAL A 201 -1.26 1.47 -9.00
C VAL A 201 -0.16 2.29 -8.33
N SER A 202 0.85 1.64 -7.73
CA SER A 202 1.96 2.34 -7.07
C SER A 202 2.82 3.13 -8.05
N THR A 203 2.97 2.65 -9.29
CA THR A 203 3.67 3.37 -10.36
C THR A 203 3.03 4.74 -10.63
N ARG A 204 1.69 4.81 -10.67
CA ARG A 204 0.98 6.11 -10.83
C ARG A 204 1.32 7.08 -9.70
N TYR A 205 1.32 6.61 -8.45
CA TYR A 205 1.69 7.44 -7.31
C TYR A 205 3.16 7.88 -7.32
N LEU A 206 4.08 7.06 -7.84
CA LEU A 206 5.47 7.46 -8.04
C LEU A 206 5.58 8.60 -9.05
N ALA A 207 4.88 8.48 -10.19
CA ALA A 207 4.85 9.53 -11.21
C ALA A 207 4.27 10.85 -10.67
N GLU A 208 3.21 10.78 -9.86
CA GLU A 208 2.62 11.96 -9.22
C GLU A 208 3.55 12.59 -8.16
N LYS A 209 4.21 11.77 -7.34
CA LYS A 209 5.12 12.24 -6.28
C LYS A 209 6.39 12.88 -6.84
N PHE A 210 6.88 12.37 -7.96
CA PHE A 210 8.13 12.80 -8.59
C PHE A 210 7.90 13.29 -10.02
N PRO A 211 7.19 14.42 -10.21
CA PRO A 211 6.78 14.89 -11.53
C PRO A 211 7.95 15.35 -12.42
N SER A 212 9.13 15.56 -11.83
CA SER A 212 10.36 15.89 -12.54
C SER A 212 11.06 14.68 -13.17
N ALA A 213 10.61 13.46 -12.87
CA ALA A 213 11.12 12.26 -13.50
C ALA A 213 10.70 12.24 -14.97
N LYS A 214 11.66 11.96 -15.85
CA LYS A 214 11.49 11.82 -17.30
C LYS A 214 10.84 10.48 -17.65
N ALA A 215 11.14 9.44 -16.88
CA ALA A 215 10.58 8.11 -17.06
C ALA A 215 10.18 7.48 -15.72
N VAL A 216 9.01 6.86 -15.70
CA VAL A 216 8.54 6.00 -14.61
C VAL A 216 8.04 4.71 -15.24
N VAL A 217 8.73 3.60 -14.96
CA VAL A 217 8.55 2.32 -15.64
C VAL A 217 8.09 1.28 -14.64
N SER A 218 7.06 0.52 -15.01
CA SER A 218 6.52 -0.64 -14.30
C SER A 218 7.23 -1.91 -14.76
N ALA A 219 7.69 -2.77 -13.82
CA ALA A 219 8.33 -4.06 -14.11
C ALA A 219 7.86 -5.18 -13.18
#